data_AF-A0AB74MAS9-F1
#
_entry.id   AF-A0AB74MAS9-F1
#
_cell.length_a   1.000
_cell.length_b   1.000
_cell.length_c   1.000
_cell.angle_alpha   90.00
_cell.angle_beta   90.00
_cell.angle_gamma   90.00
#
_symmetry.space_group_name_H-M   'P 1'
#
loop_
_entity.id
_entity.type
_entity.pdbx_description
1 polymer ?
#
loop_
_entity_poly.entity_id
_entity_poly.type
_entity_poly.pdbx_seq_one_letter_code
_entity_poly.pdbx_strand_id
1 'polypeptide(L)'
;MSEINYQALRLAAENATPGEWCTDDYHGVIADAGLNANYYIASCSGPDNRANKRFIAAANPATVLALLDERERNQQYIKSRDQENEDIALTVGKLRVELEAEKQRAKDLFMENARLKSGIAGLIHLGIRYADVEVMRIAGDAQLSTPCTDSIINSIATGIRIKGE
;
A
#
# COMPACT_ATOMS: atom_id res chain seq x y z
N MET A 1 -20.89 -34.17 -12.41
CA MET A 1 -21.72 -33.84 -11.24
C MET A 1 -22.83 -32.95 -11.74
N SER A 2 -24.10 -33.29 -11.48
CA SER A 2 -25.23 -32.42 -11.78
C SER A 2 -25.21 -31.21 -10.85
N GLU A 3 -25.50 -30.03 -11.37
CA GLU A 3 -25.63 -28.81 -10.56
C GLU A 3 -26.88 -28.93 -9.67
N ILE A 4 -26.71 -28.70 -8.36
CA ILE A 4 -27.82 -28.72 -7.42
C ILE A 4 -28.69 -27.48 -7.66
N ASN A 5 -29.98 -27.68 -7.89
CA ASN A 5 -30.94 -26.59 -7.96
C ASN A 5 -31.34 -26.14 -6.55
N TYR A 6 -30.64 -25.14 -6.02
CA TYR A 6 -30.86 -24.63 -4.65
C TYR A 6 -32.25 -24.02 -4.43
N GLN A 7 -32.85 -23.42 -5.47
CA GLN A 7 -34.20 -22.85 -5.37
C GLN A 7 -35.26 -23.95 -5.28
N ALA A 8 -35.12 -25.01 -6.08
CA ALA A 8 -35.98 -26.17 -5.96
C ALA A 8 -35.81 -26.87 -4.60
N LEU A 9 -34.59 -26.95 -4.08
CA LEU A 9 -34.33 -27.53 -2.76
C LEU A 9 -34.93 -26.68 -1.63
N ARG A 10 -34.81 -25.35 -1.69
CA ARG A 10 -35.45 -24.43 -0.74
C ARG A 10 -36.96 -24.62 -0.75
N LEU A 11 -37.58 -24.61 -1.93
CA LEU A 11 -39.02 -24.79 -2.08
C LEU A 11 -39.48 -26.17 -1.55
N ALA A 12 -38.68 -27.22 -1.78
CA ALA A 12 -38.98 -28.54 -1.23
C ALA A 12 -38.93 -28.55 0.31
N ALA A 13 -37.94 -27.88 0.92
CA ALA A 13 -37.84 -27.77 2.36
C ALA A 13 -38.97 -26.91 2.97
N GLU A 14 -39.31 -25.77 2.37
CA GLU A 14 -40.41 -24.90 2.84
C GLU A 14 -41.78 -25.59 2.81
N ASN A 15 -42.00 -26.50 1.86
CA ASN A 15 -43.26 -27.25 1.74
C ASN A 15 -43.28 -28.57 2.51
N ALA A 16 -42.15 -29.01 3.06
CA ALA A 16 -42.09 -30.23 3.86
C ALA A 16 -42.70 -29.99 5.26
N THR A 17 -42.96 -31.07 6.00
CA THR A 17 -43.47 -30.98 7.37
C THR A 17 -42.53 -30.12 8.22
N PRO A 18 -43.01 -28.99 8.77
CA PRO A 18 -42.18 -28.10 9.58
C PRO A 18 -41.85 -28.74 10.94
N GLY A 19 -41.02 -28.06 11.73
CA GLY A 19 -40.65 -28.49 13.07
C GLY A 19 -39.48 -29.46 13.11
N GLU A 20 -39.08 -29.85 14.31
CA GLU A 20 -37.99 -30.81 14.48
C GLU A 20 -38.47 -32.21 14.13
N TRP A 21 -37.56 -32.96 13.51
CA TRP A 21 -37.81 -34.35 13.17
C TRP A 21 -37.00 -35.24 14.12
N CYS A 22 -37.64 -36.26 14.65
CA CYS A 22 -37.05 -37.21 15.57
C CYS A 22 -37.21 -38.65 15.07
N THR A 23 -36.32 -39.52 15.55
CA THR A 23 -36.38 -40.95 15.26
C THR A 23 -37.18 -41.64 16.34
N ASP A 24 -38.08 -42.55 15.95
CA ASP A 24 -38.75 -43.44 16.89
C ASP A 24 -37.84 -44.61 17.32
N ASP A 25 -38.31 -45.43 18.27
CA ASP A 25 -37.64 -46.67 18.68
C ASP A 25 -37.79 -47.82 17.68
N TYR A 26 -38.78 -47.72 16.77
CA TYR A 26 -39.06 -48.73 15.74
C TYR A 26 -38.36 -48.37 14.41
N HIS A 27 -39.11 -47.90 13.42
CA HIS A 27 -38.65 -47.86 12.02
C HIS A 27 -38.79 -46.50 11.35
N GLY A 28 -39.27 -45.47 12.05
CA GLY A 28 -39.73 -44.24 11.45
C GLY A 28 -39.00 -42.97 11.89
N VAL A 29 -39.03 -41.98 11.00
CA VAL A 29 -38.84 -40.57 11.33
C VAL A 29 -40.21 -39.95 11.49
N ILE A 30 -40.41 -39.21 12.57
CA ILE A 30 -41.64 -38.47 12.88
C ILE A 30 -41.29 -37.00 13.12
N ALA A 31 -42.28 -36.12 13.01
CA ALA A 31 -42.15 -34.72 13.40
C ALA A 31 -42.47 -34.55 14.90
N ASP A 32 -42.25 -33.34 15.41
CA ASP A 32 -42.77 -32.92 16.71
C ASP A 32 -44.26 -33.28 16.90
N ALA A 33 -44.64 -33.53 18.15
CA ALA A 33 -45.97 -34.00 18.50
C ALA A 33 -47.08 -33.09 17.94
N GLY A 34 -48.02 -33.69 17.21
CA GLY A 34 -49.15 -32.99 16.57
C GLY A 34 -48.88 -32.54 15.13
N LEU A 35 -47.64 -32.60 14.65
CA LEU A 35 -47.31 -32.33 13.25
C LEU A 35 -47.47 -33.58 12.38
N ASN A 36 -47.75 -33.39 11.09
CA ASN A 36 -48.07 -34.47 10.14
C ASN A 36 -49.16 -35.44 10.65
N ALA A 37 -50.06 -34.99 11.52
CA ALA A 37 -51.02 -35.83 12.25
C ALA A 37 -50.39 -37.08 12.93
N ASN A 38 -49.13 -36.95 13.38
CA ASN A 38 -48.31 -38.03 13.96
C ASN A 38 -48.05 -39.22 13.03
N TYR A 39 -48.23 -39.07 11.71
CA TYR A 39 -47.81 -40.08 10.74
C TYR A 39 -46.29 -40.06 10.54
N TYR A 40 -45.74 -41.22 10.21
CA TYR A 40 -44.34 -41.33 9.78
C TYR A 40 -44.07 -40.45 8.55
N ILE A 41 -43.01 -39.66 8.64
CA ILE A 41 -42.47 -38.88 7.52
C ILE A 41 -41.71 -39.79 6.57
N ALA A 42 -40.90 -40.69 7.14
CA ALA A 42 -40.14 -41.68 6.41
C ALA A 42 -40.03 -42.96 7.25
N SER A 43 -39.98 -44.10 6.59
CA SER A 43 -39.66 -45.40 7.21
C SER A 43 -38.37 -45.92 6.61
N CYS A 44 -37.46 -46.39 7.45
CA CYS A 44 -36.17 -46.94 7.04
C CYS A 44 -36.12 -48.45 7.33
N SER A 45 -35.74 -49.22 6.32
CA SER A 45 -35.60 -50.68 6.38
C SER A 45 -34.18 -51.12 6.06
N GLY A 46 -33.84 -52.37 6.37
CA GLY A 46 -32.51 -52.95 6.11
C GLY A 46 -31.53 -52.76 7.28
N PRO A 47 -30.28 -53.24 7.15
CA PRO A 47 -29.29 -53.25 8.24
C PRO A 47 -28.93 -51.85 8.72
N ASP A 48 -28.90 -50.87 7.82
CA ASP A 48 -28.52 -49.49 8.12
C ASP A 48 -29.68 -48.59 8.55
N ASN A 49 -30.87 -49.16 8.82
CA ASN A 49 -32.08 -48.39 9.12
C ASN A 49 -31.86 -47.34 10.22
N ARG A 50 -31.08 -47.69 11.25
CA ARG A 50 -30.78 -46.81 12.39
C ARG A 50 -29.98 -45.60 11.96
N ALA A 51 -28.98 -45.78 11.10
CA ALA A 51 -28.17 -44.68 10.59
C ALA A 51 -28.99 -43.79 9.65
N ASN A 52 -29.74 -44.40 8.73
CA ASN A 52 -30.54 -43.68 7.75
C ASN A 52 -31.64 -42.82 8.40
N LYS A 53 -32.37 -43.35 9.38
CA LYS A 53 -33.41 -42.57 10.08
C LYS A 53 -32.82 -41.39 10.86
N ARG A 54 -31.65 -41.58 11.49
CA ARG A 54 -30.94 -40.49 12.19
C ARG A 54 -30.46 -39.41 11.22
N PHE A 55 -29.97 -39.81 10.05
CA PHE A 55 -29.57 -38.86 9.01
C PHE A 55 -30.77 -38.05 8.51
N ILE A 56 -31.88 -38.70 8.17
CA ILE A 56 -33.10 -38.00 7.70
C ILE A 56 -33.64 -37.04 8.76
N ALA A 57 -33.67 -37.47 10.03
CA ALA A 57 -34.10 -36.62 11.14
C ALA A 57 -33.17 -35.40 11.33
N ALA A 58 -31.86 -35.57 11.17
CA ALA A 58 -30.90 -34.47 11.26
C ALA A 58 -30.96 -33.54 10.03
N ALA A 59 -31.16 -34.10 8.83
CA ALA A 59 -31.33 -33.38 7.57
C ALA A 59 -32.78 -32.93 7.36
N ASN A 60 -33.47 -32.54 8.43
CA ASN A 60 -34.83 -32.05 8.38
C ASN A 60 -34.92 -30.71 7.62
N PRO A 61 -36.14 -30.25 7.28
CA PRO A 61 -36.32 -29.02 6.51
C PRO A 61 -35.71 -27.78 7.16
N ALA A 62 -35.75 -27.66 8.49
CA ALA A 62 -35.15 -26.53 9.20
C ALA A 62 -33.62 -26.51 9.04
N THR A 63 -32.96 -27.66 9.18
CA THR A 63 -31.51 -27.79 8.94
C THR A 63 -31.16 -27.46 7.49
N VAL A 64 -31.93 -27.95 6.52
CA VAL A 64 -31.68 -27.67 5.09
C VAL A 64 -31.82 -26.18 4.80
N LEU A 65 -32.85 -25.52 5.32
CA LEU A 65 -33.04 -24.08 5.14
C LEU A 65 -31.91 -23.27 5.79
N ALA A 66 -31.49 -23.63 7.01
CA ALA A 66 -30.38 -22.97 7.68
C ALA A 66 -29.06 -23.08 6.88
N LEU A 67 -28.78 -24.24 6.28
CA LEU A 67 -27.62 -24.43 5.42
C LEU A 67 -27.71 -23.59 4.12
N LEU A 68 -28.91 -23.47 3.55
CA LEU A 68 -29.13 -22.62 2.38
C LEU A 68 -28.96 -21.13 2.71
N ASP A 69 -29.45 -20.68 3.86
CA ASP A 69 -29.28 -19.30 4.36
C ASP A 69 -27.80 -18.99 4.64
N GLU A 70 -27.06 -19.92 5.25
CA GLU A 70 -25.62 -19.79 5.45
C GLU A 70 -24.88 -19.71 4.11
N ARG A 71 -25.23 -20.57 3.15
CA ARG A 71 -24.65 -20.55 1.81
C ARG A 71 -24.89 -19.22 1.12
N GLU A 72 -26.11 -18.69 1.14
CA GLU A 72 -26.46 -17.41 0.53
C GLU A 72 -25.69 -16.24 1.17
N ARG A 73 -25.58 -16.21 2.51
CA ARG A 73 -24.76 -15.22 3.23
C ARG A 73 -23.28 -15.31 2.83
N ASN A 74 -22.73 -16.52 2.75
CA ASN A 74 -21.33 -16.73 2.35
C ASN A 74 -21.09 -16.28 0.90
N GLN A 75 -22.05 -16.50 -0.01
CA GLN A 75 -21.95 -16.00 -1.38
C GLN A 75 -21.98 -14.46 -1.45
N GLN A 76 -22.79 -13.81 -0.63
CA GLN A 76 -22.82 -12.35 -0.53
C GLN A 76 -21.50 -11.80 0.02
N TYR A 77 -20.94 -12.45 1.05
CA TYR A 77 -19.65 -12.07 1.62
C TYR A 77 -18.51 -12.15 0.59
N ILE A 78 -18.45 -13.23 -0.19
CA ILE A 78 -17.44 -13.38 -1.25
C ILE A 78 -17.56 -12.23 -2.27
N LYS A 79 -18.77 -11.93 -2.75
CA LYS A 79 -19.00 -10.81 -3.68
C LYS A 79 -18.54 -9.47 -3.12
N SER A 80 -18.82 -9.21 -1.84
CA SER A 80 -18.37 -7.97 -1.18
C SER A 80 -16.84 -7.90 -1.07
N ARG A 81 -16.19 -9.03 -0.77
CA ARG A 81 -14.72 -9.11 -0.70
C ARG A 81 -14.06 -8.94 -2.06
N ASP A 82 -14.66 -9.50 -3.10
CA ASP A 82 -14.17 -9.33 -4.48
C ASP A 82 -14.25 -7.86 -4.90
N GLN A 83 -15.37 -7.18 -4.59
CA GLN A 83 -15.51 -5.74 -4.86
C GLN A 83 -14.48 -4.91 -4.09
N GLU A 84 -14.30 -5.17 -2.79
CA GLU A 84 -13.31 -4.46 -1.98
C GLU A 84 -11.88 -4.69 -2.52
N ASN A 85 -11.57 -5.91 -2.94
CA ASN A 85 -10.27 -6.23 -3.52
C ASN A 85 -10.04 -5.50 -4.85
N GLU A 86 -11.08 -5.34 -5.67
CA GLU A 86 -11.02 -4.55 -6.91
C GLU A 86 -10.76 -3.07 -6.62
N ASP A 87 -11.48 -2.49 -5.67
CA ASP A 87 -11.30 -1.09 -5.25
C ASP A 87 -9.89 -0.84 -4.68
N ILE A 88 -9.37 -1.79 -3.90
CA ILE A 88 -7.99 -1.77 -3.40
C ILE A 88 -7.00 -1.84 -4.56
N ALA A 89 -7.21 -2.74 -5.53
CA ALA A 89 -6.33 -2.88 -6.68
C ALA A 89 -6.27 -1.59 -7.52
N LEU A 90 -7.40 -0.92 -7.72
CA LEU A 90 -7.47 0.38 -8.39
C LEU A 90 -6.71 1.46 -7.62
N THR A 91 -6.89 1.53 -6.32
CA THR A 91 -6.23 2.52 -5.45
C THR A 91 -4.72 2.30 -5.42
N VAL A 92 -4.28 1.06 -5.24
CA VAL A 92 -2.86 0.68 -5.28
C VAL A 92 -2.26 0.99 -6.65
N GLY A 93 -3.00 0.76 -7.74
CA GLY A 93 -2.60 1.13 -9.10
C GLY A 93 -2.30 2.63 -9.23
N LYS A 94 -3.20 3.50 -8.76
CA LYS A 94 -3.01 4.95 -8.77
C LYS A 94 -1.81 5.39 -7.95
N LEU A 95 -1.68 4.88 -6.72
CA LEU A 95 -0.57 5.21 -5.83
C LEU A 95 0.79 4.78 -6.40
N ARG A 96 0.86 3.67 -7.15
CA ARG A 96 2.10 3.26 -7.83
C ARG A 96 2.51 4.25 -8.90
N VAL A 97 1.57 4.77 -9.68
CA VAL A 97 1.84 5.78 -10.71
C VAL A 97 2.30 7.09 -10.08
N GLU A 98 1.60 7.56 -9.04
CA GLU A 98 1.96 8.77 -8.30
C GLU A 98 3.35 8.65 -7.65
N LEU A 99 3.64 7.49 -7.03
CA LEU A 99 4.94 7.22 -6.43
C LEU A 99 6.07 7.26 -7.46
N GLU A 100 5.86 6.70 -8.65
CA GLU A 100 6.88 6.72 -9.70
C GLU A 100 7.09 8.14 -10.25
N ALA A 101 6.02 8.92 -10.41
CA ALA A 101 6.12 10.33 -10.80
C ALA A 101 6.92 11.16 -9.78
N GLU A 102 6.65 10.98 -8.48
CA GLU A 102 7.41 11.67 -7.41
C GLU A 102 8.88 11.23 -7.35
N LYS A 103 9.16 9.93 -7.53
CA LYS A 103 10.54 9.45 -7.64
C LYS A 103 11.27 10.10 -8.81
N GLN A 104 10.60 10.28 -9.95
CA GLN A 104 11.21 10.94 -11.10
C GLN A 104 11.48 12.43 -10.83
N ARG A 105 10.51 13.15 -10.27
CA ARG A 105 10.70 14.56 -9.85
C ARG A 105 11.87 14.73 -8.88
N ALA A 106 12.00 13.82 -7.92
CA ALA A 106 13.10 13.83 -6.96
C ALA A 106 14.46 13.65 -7.65
N LYS A 107 14.56 12.76 -8.65
CA LYS A 107 15.78 12.60 -9.46
C LYS A 107 16.10 13.86 -10.26
N ASP A 108 15.10 14.46 -10.89
CA ASP A 108 15.29 15.67 -11.70
C ASP A 108 15.79 16.83 -10.84
N LEU A 109 15.18 17.03 -9.66
CA LEU A 109 15.62 18.04 -8.69
C LEU A 109 17.03 17.78 -8.16
N PHE A 110 17.39 16.51 -7.92
CA PHE A 110 18.73 16.13 -7.47
C PHE A 110 19.79 16.49 -8.53
N MET A 111 19.52 16.18 -9.81
CA MET A 111 20.41 16.51 -10.92
C MET A 111 20.57 18.02 -11.09
N GLU A 112 19.49 18.79 -10.98
CA GLU A 112 19.55 20.25 -11.07
C GLU A 112 20.32 20.85 -9.89
N ASN A 113 20.12 20.33 -8.67
CA ASN A 113 20.90 20.77 -7.50
C ASN A 113 22.40 20.53 -7.69
N ALA A 114 22.78 19.37 -8.22
CA ALA A 114 24.16 19.05 -8.53
C ALA A 114 24.76 20.01 -9.59
N ARG A 115 23.99 20.31 -10.64
CA ARG A 115 24.38 21.27 -11.67
C ARG A 115 24.58 22.67 -11.10
N LEU A 116 23.63 23.17 -10.31
CA LEU A 116 23.70 24.48 -9.69
C LEU A 116 24.89 24.60 -8.73
N LYS A 117 25.16 23.58 -7.92
CA LYS A 117 26.34 23.54 -7.04
C LYS A 117 27.65 23.66 -7.83
N SER A 118 27.78 22.92 -8.93
CA SER A 118 28.93 23.01 -9.82
C SER A 118 29.09 24.41 -10.42
N GLY A 119 27.98 25.00 -10.89
CA GLY A 119 27.98 26.38 -11.42
C GLY A 119 28.41 27.43 -10.39
N ILE A 120 27.87 27.35 -9.17
CA ILE A 120 28.26 28.26 -8.07
C ILE A 120 29.74 28.11 -7.71
N ALA A 121 30.25 26.87 -7.63
CA ALA A 121 31.67 26.64 -7.37
C ALA A 121 32.56 27.25 -8.45
N GLY A 122 32.17 27.15 -9.73
CA GLY A 122 32.86 27.79 -10.85
C GLY A 122 32.87 29.33 -10.76
N LEU A 123 31.74 29.94 -10.40
CA LEU A 123 31.64 31.39 -10.20
C LEU A 123 32.49 31.87 -9.02
N ILE A 124 32.51 31.14 -7.90
CA ILE A 124 33.37 31.44 -6.75
C ILE A 124 34.84 31.41 -7.17
N HIS A 125 35.27 30.37 -7.88
CA HIS A 125 36.65 30.28 -8.39
C HIS A 125 37.02 31.44 -9.31
N LEU A 126 36.10 31.86 -10.18
CA LEU A 126 36.34 32.99 -11.08
C LEU A 126 36.46 34.31 -10.30
N GLY A 127 35.60 34.53 -9.31
CA GLY A 127 35.65 35.71 -8.44
C GLY A 127 36.96 35.82 -7.68
N ILE A 128 37.47 34.71 -7.12
CA ILE A 128 38.79 34.68 -6.45
C ILE A 128 39.91 35.07 -7.43
N ARG A 129 39.92 34.51 -8.65
CA ARG A 129 40.94 34.85 -9.65
C ARG A 129 40.93 36.32 -10.06
N TYR A 130 39.76 36.91 -10.26
CA TYR A 130 39.68 38.34 -10.61
C TYR A 130 40.11 39.24 -9.45
N ALA A 131 39.75 38.89 -8.20
CA ALA A 131 40.23 39.61 -7.03
C ALA A 131 41.76 39.56 -6.92
N ASP A 132 42.38 38.40 -7.15
CA ASP A 132 43.84 38.26 -7.16
C ASP A 132 44.50 39.12 -8.24
N VAL A 133 43.92 39.16 -9.45
CA VAL A 133 44.44 40.01 -10.54
C VAL A 133 44.36 41.50 -10.19
N GLU A 134 43.26 41.94 -9.57
CA GLU A 134 43.11 43.33 -9.14
C GLU A 134 44.09 43.69 -8.01
N VAL A 135 44.27 42.80 -7.04
CA VAL A 135 45.28 42.94 -5.98
C VAL A 135 46.69 42.99 -6.58
N MET A 136 47.00 42.12 -7.54
CA MET A 136 48.31 42.07 -8.21
C MET A 136 48.58 43.35 -9.01
N ARG A 137 47.55 43.90 -9.68
CA ARG A 137 47.63 45.20 -10.37
C ARG A 137 47.93 46.33 -9.40
N ILE A 138 47.18 46.43 -8.30
CA ILE A 138 47.38 47.47 -7.28
C ILE A 138 48.78 47.35 -6.65
N ALA A 139 49.24 46.13 -6.38
CA ALA A 139 50.58 45.89 -5.84
C ALA A 139 51.68 46.35 -6.83
N GLY A 140 51.51 46.07 -8.13
CA GLY A 140 52.41 46.55 -9.18
C GLY A 140 52.42 48.08 -9.30
N ASP A 141 51.24 48.71 -9.31
CA ASP A 141 51.09 50.18 -9.34
C ASP A 141 51.78 50.82 -8.11
N ALA A 142 51.62 50.22 -6.92
CA ALA A 142 52.30 50.67 -5.71
C ALA A 142 53.82 50.55 -5.82
N GLN A 143 54.34 49.42 -6.32
CA GLN A 143 55.77 49.19 -6.54
C GLN A 143 56.39 50.18 -7.55
N LEU A 144 55.66 50.58 -8.58
CA LEU A 144 56.11 51.58 -9.56
C LEU A 144 56.05 53.03 -9.03
N SER A 145 55.29 53.30 -7.97
CA SER A 145 55.28 54.61 -7.30
C SER A 145 56.45 54.81 -6.33
N THR A 146 57.00 53.71 -5.80
CA THR A 146 58.14 53.69 -4.86
C THR A 146 59.53 54.15 -5.36
N PRO A 147 59.91 54.11 -6.66
CA PRO A 147 61.22 54.58 -7.13
C PRO A 147 61.43 56.08 -6.88
N CYS A 148 60.35 56.86 -6.84
CA CYS A 148 60.40 58.27 -6.47
C CYS A 148 60.82 58.44 -5.00
N THR A 149 60.26 57.63 -4.09
CA THR A 149 60.66 57.61 -2.67
C THR A 149 62.09 57.11 -2.47
N ASP A 150 62.54 56.08 -3.19
CA ASP A 150 63.92 55.59 -3.06
C ASP A 150 64.95 56.62 -3.56
N SER A 151 64.63 57.32 -4.66
CA SER A 151 65.44 58.44 -5.17
C SER A 151 65.50 59.62 -4.18
N ILE A 152 64.36 59.95 -3.55
CA ILE A 152 64.29 60.98 -2.51
C ILE A 152 65.07 60.54 -1.27
N ILE A 153 64.93 59.29 -0.80
CA ILE A 153 65.66 58.74 0.34
C ILE A 153 67.17 58.73 0.06
N ASN A 154 67.60 58.32 -1.13
CA ASN A 154 69.02 58.35 -1.51
C ASN A 154 69.56 59.77 -1.62
N SER A 155 68.77 60.72 -2.13
CA SER A 155 69.15 62.14 -2.18
C SER A 155 69.29 62.76 -0.79
N ILE A 156 68.41 62.37 0.15
CA ILE A 156 68.50 62.75 1.56
C ILE A 156 69.72 62.09 2.22
N ALA A 157 69.96 60.80 2.01
CA ALA A 157 71.09 60.06 2.58
C ALA A 157 72.45 60.58 2.07
N THR A 158 72.54 60.98 0.81
CA THR A 158 73.75 61.61 0.24
C THR A 158 73.94 63.06 0.70
N GLY A 159 72.85 63.79 0.95
CA GLY A 159 72.88 65.13 1.54
C GLY A 159 73.22 65.14 3.05
N ILE A 160 72.85 64.11 3.81
CA ILE A 160 73.20 63.91 5.23
C ILE A 160 74.56 63.18 5.35
N ARG A 161 75.57 63.61 4.60
CA ARG A 161 76.97 63.35 5.00
C ARG A 161 77.28 64.31 6.13
N ILE A 162 76.98 63.90 7.37
CA ILE A 162 77.34 64.65 8.57
C ILE A 162 78.86 64.81 8.55
N LYS A 163 79.33 66.05 8.52
CA LYS A 163 80.72 66.40 8.86
C LYS A 163 80.98 65.88 10.28
N GLY A 164 81.68 64.76 10.38
CA GLY A 164 82.07 64.16 11.63
C GLY A 164 83.09 63.06 11.37
N GLU A 165 84.35 63.49 11.42
CA GLU A 165 85.60 62.71 11.61
C GLU A 165 86.03 61.71 10.54
#